data_AF-A0A4Z1SPU4-F1
#
_entry.id   AF-A0A4Z1SPU4-F1
#
_cell.length_a   1.000
_cell.length_b   1.000
_cell.length_c   1.000
_cell.angle_alpha   90.00
_cell.angle_beta   90.00
_cell.angle_gamma   90.00
#
_symmetry.space_group_name_H-M   'P 1'
#
loop_
_entity.id
_entity.type
_entity.pdbx_description
1 polymer ?
#
loop_
_entity_poly.entity_id
_entity_poly.type
_entity_poly.pdbx_seq_one_letter_code
_entity_poly.pdbx_strand_id
1 'polypeptide(L)'
;MEDLKLEVIARIHTNSIEMMEARGYDVTPVIGQTHLTEKGIDGIIGSGMDVSLLSYTVTRDQKRCLLAYAWNLPEARRLAERDDCAECIVVCNLKQKSYDSRHSVVNDTAYELYHYEWLLVNPTSYYLVPQHRMLSELEKEQVLKRLSAQEHQLPRISPDDPIMRWYGVKPGTLIQIIRKSDVVGDNIYYRLCC
;
A
#
# COMPACT_ATOMS: atom_id res chain seq x y z
N MET A 1 -2.78 8.38 17.86
CA MET A 1 -3.06 9.41 16.85
C MET A 1 -3.80 10.60 17.46
N GLU A 2 -4.17 10.57 18.75
CA GLU A 2 -4.86 11.66 19.46
C GLU A 2 -4.08 12.99 19.46
N ASP A 3 -2.76 12.97 19.25
CA ASP A 3 -1.93 14.17 19.12
C ASP A 3 -1.65 14.58 17.66
N LEU A 4 -2.16 13.84 16.66
CA LEU A 4 -1.98 14.21 15.26
C LEU A 4 -2.95 15.32 14.88
N LYS A 5 -2.43 16.39 14.30
CA LYS A 5 -3.26 17.45 13.71
C LYS A 5 -4.16 16.88 12.61
N LEU A 6 -5.33 17.48 12.43
CA LEU A 6 -6.30 17.11 11.39
C LEU A 6 -5.69 17.15 9.98
N GLU A 7 -4.82 18.13 9.69
CA GLU A 7 -4.08 18.21 8.42
C GLU A 7 -3.26 16.94 8.13
N VAL A 8 -2.66 16.35 9.16
CA VAL A 8 -1.81 15.17 9.04
C VAL A 8 -2.68 13.94 8.78
N ILE A 9 -3.81 13.83 9.48
CA ILE A 9 -4.79 12.76 9.29
C ILE A 9 -5.36 12.82 7.86
N ALA A 10 -5.73 14.01 7.39
CA ALA A 10 -6.20 14.22 6.01
C ALA A 10 -5.20 13.73 4.97
N ARG A 11 -3.91 14.05 5.17
CA ARG A 11 -2.83 13.62 4.28
C ARG A 11 -2.63 12.11 4.29
N ILE A 12 -2.63 11.50 5.48
CA ILE A 12 -2.53 10.04 5.63
C ILE A 12 -3.70 9.36 4.91
N HIS A 13 -4.91 9.91 5.03
CA HIS A 13 -6.10 9.37 4.40
C HIS A 13 -6.09 9.49 2.88
N THR A 14 -5.62 10.62 2.36
CA THR A 14 -5.40 10.79 0.93
C THR A 14 -4.40 9.76 0.40
N ASN A 15 -3.23 9.66 1.04
CA ASN A 15 -2.19 8.74 0.62
C ASN A 15 -2.60 7.28 0.77
N SER A 16 -3.44 6.92 1.75
CA SER A 16 -3.98 5.56 1.84
C SER A 16 -4.92 5.24 0.68
N ILE A 17 -5.76 6.18 0.26
CA ILE A 17 -6.64 5.98 -0.91
C ILE A 17 -5.80 5.82 -2.18
N GLU A 18 -4.82 6.69 -2.40
CA GLU A 18 -3.89 6.59 -3.54
C GLU A 18 -3.10 5.28 -3.53
N MET A 19 -2.69 4.79 -2.35
CA MET A 19 -2.04 3.49 -2.20
C MET A 19 -2.97 2.34 -2.60
N MET A 20 -4.25 2.39 -2.21
CA MET A 20 -5.23 1.38 -2.59
C MET A 20 -5.49 1.41 -4.10
N GLU A 21 -5.61 2.59 -4.70
CA GLU A 21 -5.75 2.74 -6.16
C GLU A 21 -4.53 2.16 -6.89
N ALA A 22 -3.32 2.49 -6.44
CA ALA A 22 -2.07 1.99 -7.02
C ALA A 22 -1.92 0.45 -6.93
N ARG A 23 -2.61 -0.19 -5.98
CA ARG A 23 -2.69 -1.66 -5.82
C ARG A 23 -3.79 -2.31 -6.64
N GLY A 24 -4.56 -1.52 -7.40
CA GLY A 24 -5.63 -1.98 -8.28
C GLY A 24 -6.98 -2.21 -7.58
N TYR A 25 -7.21 -1.62 -6.40
CA TYR A 25 -8.53 -1.67 -5.77
C TYR A 25 -9.47 -0.62 -6.37
N ASP A 26 -10.75 -0.94 -6.44
CA ASP A 26 -11.81 0.02 -6.79
C ASP A 26 -12.05 0.98 -5.62
N VAL A 27 -11.46 2.17 -5.73
CA VAL A 27 -11.58 3.26 -4.74
C VAL A 27 -12.72 4.24 -5.06
N THR A 28 -13.52 4.00 -6.11
CA THR A 28 -14.64 4.87 -6.49
C THR A 28 -15.56 5.25 -5.31
N PRO A 29 -15.87 4.35 -4.35
CA PRO A 29 -16.73 4.71 -3.21
C PRO A 29 -16.13 5.77 -2.27
N VAL A 30 -14.80 5.92 -2.25
CA VAL A 30 -14.06 6.76 -1.29
C VAL A 30 -13.22 7.83 -1.97
N ILE A 31 -13.16 7.88 -3.30
CA ILE A 31 -12.32 8.83 -4.05
C ILE A 31 -12.63 10.29 -3.69
N GLY A 32 -13.88 10.61 -3.36
CA GLY A 32 -14.31 11.94 -2.90
C GLY A 32 -13.78 12.34 -1.52
N GLN A 33 -13.14 11.41 -0.80
CA GLN A 33 -12.49 11.63 0.49
C GLN A 33 -10.98 11.91 0.34
N THR A 34 -10.47 12.02 -0.89
CA THR A 34 -9.11 12.48 -1.16
C THR A 34 -8.98 13.98 -0.96
N HIS A 35 -7.81 14.44 -0.50
CA HIS A 35 -7.47 15.85 -0.30
C HIS A 35 -8.47 16.64 0.56
N LEU A 36 -9.10 15.98 1.54
CA LEU A 36 -10.05 16.63 2.44
C LEU A 36 -9.41 17.77 3.23
N THR A 37 -10.18 18.82 3.45
CA THR A 37 -9.81 19.91 4.37
C THR A 37 -9.94 19.43 5.82
N GLU A 38 -9.35 20.18 6.76
CA GLU A 38 -9.50 19.88 8.20
C GLU A 38 -10.97 19.77 8.63
N LYS A 39 -11.83 20.67 8.11
CA LYS A 39 -13.28 20.62 8.36
C LYS A 39 -13.95 19.37 7.78
N GLY A 40 -13.45 18.89 6.64
CA GLY A 40 -13.93 17.66 6.02
C GLY A 40 -13.63 16.44 6.87
N ILE A 41 -12.40 16.36 7.40
CA ILE A 41 -12.00 15.29 8.32
C ILE A 41 -12.76 15.39 9.64
N ASP A 42 -12.84 16.58 10.24
CA ASP A 42 -13.58 16.83 11.48
C ASP A 42 -15.05 16.42 11.36
N GLY A 43 -15.67 16.66 10.20
CA GLY A 43 -17.03 16.21 9.90
C GLY A 43 -17.21 14.69 9.88
N ILE A 44 -16.14 13.92 9.60
CA ILE A 44 -16.18 12.45 9.57
C ILE A 44 -15.88 11.87 10.96
N ILE A 45 -14.79 12.32 11.61
CA ILE A 45 -14.33 11.76 12.89
C ILE A 45 -15.08 12.32 14.10
N GLY A 46 -15.76 13.47 13.92
CA GLY A 46 -16.53 14.16 14.95
C GLY A 46 -15.68 14.69 16.11
N SER A 47 -16.36 15.27 17.10
CA SER A 47 -15.73 15.92 18.26
C SER A 47 -14.90 14.99 19.15
N GLY A 48 -15.08 13.66 19.03
CA GLY A 48 -14.31 12.65 19.75
C GLY A 48 -12.98 12.28 19.08
N MET A 49 -12.68 12.82 17.89
CA MET A 49 -11.55 12.41 17.05
C MET A 49 -11.45 10.89 16.85
N ASP A 50 -12.59 10.23 16.65
CA ASP A 50 -12.60 8.79 16.40
C ASP A 50 -12.16 8.50 14.96
N VAL A 51 -10.86 8.26 14.81
CA VAL A 51 -10.25 7.98 13.51
C VAL A 51 -10.69 6.66 12.91
N SER A 52 -11.30 5.75 13.68
CA SER A 52 -11.83 4.49 13.16
C SER A 52 -12.95 4.71 12.14
N LEU A 53 -13.64 5.86 12.21
CA LEU A 53 -14.68 6.27 11.27
C LEU A 53 -14.16 6.57 9.86
N LEU A 54 -12.84 6.75 9.69
CA LEU A 54 -12.20 6.86 8.37
C LEU A 54 -11.97 5.49 7.70
N SER A 55 -12.25 4.39 8.40
CA SER A 55 -12.06 3.05 7.84
C SER A 55 -13.06 2.76 6.74
N TYR A 56 -12.62 2.09 5.67
CA TYR A 56 -13.47 1.79 4.52
C TYR A 56 -13.12 0.46 3.87
N THR A 57 -14.08 -0.14 3.19
CA THR A 57 -13.90 -1.36 2.40
C THR A 57 -13.83 -1.03 0.92
N VAL A 58 -12.88 -1.63 0.21
CA VAL A 58 -12.74 -1.59 -1.25
C VAL A 58 -12.64 -3.01 -1.81
N THR A 59 -12.74 -3.16 -3.12
CA THR A 59 -12.73 -4.47 -3.78
C THR A 59 -11.66 -4.56 -4.86
N ARG A 60 -11.12 -5.77 -5.05
CA ARG A 60 -10.20 -6.13 -6.15
C ARG A 60 -10.42 -7.58 -6.51
N ASP A 61 -10.65 -7.89 -7.78
CA ASP A 61 -10.89 -9.25 -8.27
C ASP A 61 -11.94 -10.02 -7.44
N GLN A 62 -13.07 -9.35 -7.14
CA GLN A 62 -14.17 -9.85 -6.29
C GLN A 62 -13.82 -10.09 -4.81
N LYS A 63 -12.58 -9.85 -4.40
CA LYS A 63 -12.16 -9.92 -2.99
C LYS A 63 -12.36 -8.57 -2.32
N ARG A 64 -12.87 -8.59 -1.09
CA ARG A 64 -13.03 -7.41 -0.24
C ARG A 64 -11.77 -7.17 0.58
N CYS A 65 -11.34 -5.92 0.64
CA CYS A 65 -10.23 -5.46 1.45
C CYS A 65 -10.67 -4.31 2.35
N LEU A 66 -10.46 -4.44 3.66
CA LEU A 66 -10.70 -3.38 4.64
C LEU A 66 -9.43 -2.56 4.84
N LEU A 67 -9.47 -1.25 4.63
CA LEU A 67 -8.47 -0.34 5.17
C LEU A 67 -8.98 0.19 6.52
N ALA A 68 -8.37 -0.27 7.61
CA ALA A 68 -8.77 0.03 8.98
C ALA A 68 -7.83 1.03 9.64
N TYR A 69 -8.38 2.13 10.16
CA TYR A 69 -7.71 2.98 11.13
C TYR A 69 -8.03 2.46 12.52
N ALA A 70 -7.13 1.69 13.11
CA ALA A 70 -7.39 1.02 14.39
C ALA A 70 -6.26 1.22 15.39
N TRP A 71 -6.62 1.32 16.67
CA TRP A 71 -5.65 1.44 17.76
C TRP A 71 -5.14 0.09 18.23
N ASN A 72 -5.91 -0.97 17.96
CA ASN A 72 -5.55 -2.34 18.29
C ASN A 72 -5.96 -3.31 17.17
N LEU A 73 -5.22 -4.42 17.06
CA LEU A 73 -5.51 -5.47 16.09
C LEU A 73 -6.87 -6.16 16.29
N PRO A 74 -7.34 -6.44 17.53
CA PRO A 74 -8.67 -7.05 17.74
C PRO A 74 -9.83 -6.25 17.14
N GLU A 75 -9.79 -4.92 17.19
CA GLU A 75 -10.78 -4.05 16.59
C GLU A 75 -10.79 -4.17 15.06
N ALA A 76 -9.62 -4.06 14.43
CA ALA A 76 -9.49 -4.26 12.98
C ALA A 76 -9.98 -5.65 12.55
N ARG A 77 -9.71 -6.70 13.36
CA ARG A 77 -10.20 -8.06 13.10
C ARG A 77 -11.72 -8.15 13.14
N ARG A 78 -12.36 -7.57 14.17
CA ARG A 78 -13.83 -7.56 14.27
C ARG A 78 -14.47 -6.87 13.06
N LEU A 79 -13.89 -5.77 12.58
CA LEU A 79 -14.38 -5.07 11.40
C LEU A 79 -14.18 -5.90 10.13
N ALA A 80 -13.02 -6.52 9.95
CA ALA A 80 -12.73 -7.37 8.80
C ALA A 80 -13.64 -8.60 8.74
N GLU A 81 -13.91 -9.24 9.89
CA GLU A 81 -14.82 -10.38 10.00
C GLU A 81 -16.28 -9.96 9.74
N ARG A 82 -16.73 -8.83 10.30
CA ARG A 82 -18.07 -8.28 10.06
C ARG A 82 -18.32 -8.02 8.58
N ASP A 83 -17.30 -7.50 7.89
CA ASP A 83 -17.41 -7.08 6.49
C ASP A 83 -16.94 -8.18 5.51
N ASP A 84 -16.70 -9.40 5.98
CA ASP A 84 -16.26 -10.57 5.20
C ASP A 84 -15.07 -10.25 4.27
N CYS A 85 -14.02 -9.67 4.85
CA CYS A 85 -12.85 -9.22 4.11
C CYS A 85 -11.78 -10.31 4.03
N ALA A 86 -11.32 -10.60 2.81
CA ALA A 86 -10.19 -11.49 2.56
C ALA A 86 -8.85 -10.84 2.90
N GLU A 87 -8.79 -9.51 2.84
CA GLU A 87 -7.58 -8.72 3.09
C GLU A 87 -7.92 -7.56 4.05
N CYS A 88 -6.99 -7.20 4.93
CA CYS A 88 -7.16 -6.07 5.85
C CYS A 88 -5.84 -5.32 6.02
N ILE A 89 -5.82 -4.04 5.66
CA ILE A 89 -4.67 -3.16 5.85
C ILE A 89 -4.96 -2.29 7.07
N VAL A 90 -4.12 -2.38 8.09
CA VAL A 90 -4.31 -1.68 9.37
C VAL A 90 -3.32 -0.53 9.48
N VAL A 91 -3.83 0.70 9.49
CA VAL A 91 -3.07 1.92 9.77
C VAL A 91 -3.12 2.20 11.26
N CYS A 92 -1.96 2.18 11.93
CA CYS A 92 -1.87 2.31 13.38
C CYS A 92 -0.64 3.14 13.81
N ASN A 93 -0.56 3.44 15.12
CA ASN A 93 0.57 4.11 15.77
C ASN A 93 1.53 3.13 16.47
N LEU A 94 1.43 1.84 16.17
CA LEU A 94 2.27 0.82 16.80
C LEU A 94 3.58 0.71 16.00
N LYS A 95 4.68 1.18 16.60
CA LYS A 95 6.02 1.02 16.03
C LYS A 95 6.41 -0.47 16.06
N GLN A 96 6.39 -1.13 14.90
CA GLN A 96 6.82 -2.51 14.77
C GLN A 96 8.34 -2.63 14.60
N LYS A 97 8.93 -3.70 15.12
CA LYS A 97 10.38 -3.97 15.09
C LYS A 97 10.84 -4.96 14.00
N SER A 98 9.97 -5.52 13.14
CA SER A 98 10.38 -6.51 12.12
C SER A 98 9.56 -6.48 10.82
N TYR A 99 10.09 -7.09 9.75
CA TYR A 99 9.44 -7.34 8.45
C TYR A 99 8.37 -8.45 8.52
N ASP A 100 8.67 -9.51 9.27
CA ASP A 100 7.89 -10.76 9.32
C ASP A 100 6.60 -10.63 10.17
N SER A 101 6.54 -9.66 11.08
CA SER A 101 5.37 -9.39 11.92
C SER A 101 4.22 -8.63 11.23
N ARG A 102 4.35 -8.37 9.92
CA ARG A 102 3.47 -7.44 9.19
C ARG A 102 2.38 -8.14 8.39
N HIS A 103 2.64 -9.36 7.93
CA HIS A 103 1.66 -10.17 7.22
C HIS A 103 1.25 -11.36 8.08
N SER A 104 0.06 -11.30 8.64
CA SER A 104 -0.51 -12.43 9.39
C SER A 104 -1.80 -12.87 8.74
N VAL A 105 -1.95 -14.17 8.50
CA VAL A 105 -3.24 -14.75 8.10
C VAL A 105 -3.94 -15.23 9.37
N VAL A 106 -5.14 -14.72 9.61
CA VAL A 106 -5.99 -15.12 10.74
C VAL A 106 -7.40 -15.32 10.18
N ASN A 107 -7.98 -16.51 10.39
CA ASN A 107 -9.31 -16.86 9.88
C ASN A 107 -9.43 -16.61 8.35
N ASP A 108 -8.43 -17.03 7.58
CA ASP A 108 -8.33 -16.81 6.12
C ASP A 108 -8.26 -15.35 5.64
N THR A 109 -8.34 -14.38 6.55
CA THR A 109 -8.07 -12.97 6.26
C THR A 109 -6.57 -12.66 6.38
N ALA A 110 -6.00 -12.08 5.33
CA ALA A 110 -4.63 -11.59 5.33
C ALA A 110 -4.57 -10.15 5.89
N TYR A 111 -3.79 -9.95 6.96
CA TYR A 111 -3.59 -8.63 7.58
C TYR A 111 -2.25 -8.04 7.19
N GLU A 112 -2.21 -6.75 6.87
CA GLU A 112 -0.99 -5.98 6.63
C GLU A 112 -0.95 -4.75 7.56
N LEU A 113 0.14 -4.57 8.32
CA LEU A 113 0.25 -3.46 9.27
C LEU A 113 1.11 -2.31 8.74
N TYR A 114 0.55 -1.10 8.85
CA TYR A 114 1.21 0.16 8.55
C TYR A 114 1.31 1.03 9.79
N HIS A 115 2.52 1.49 10.07
CA HIS A 115 2.67 2.66 10.92
C HIS A 115 2.26 3.89 10.11
N TYR A 116 1.46 4.77 10.68
CA TYR A 116 0.91 5.94 9.98
C TYR A 116 1.99 6.82 9.31
N GLU A 117 3.22 6.83 9.85
CA GLU A 117 4.35 7.59 9.29
C GLU A 117 4.67 7.19 7.84
N TRP A 118 4.45 5.93 7.46
CA TRP A 118 4.66 5.44 6.09
C TRP A 118 3.72 6.06 5.07
N LEU A 119 2.58 6.57 5.54
CA LEU A 119 1.54 7.18 4.72
C LEU A 119 1.56 8.71 4.83
N LEU A 120 2.59 9.31 5.44
CA LEU A 120 2.72 10.78 5.46
C LEU A 120 3.08 11.34 4.09
N VAL A 121 3.78 10.56 3.26
CA VAL A 121 4.25 10.97 1.94
C VAL A 121 3.97 9.84 0.96
N ASN A 122 3.36 10.15 -0.18
CA ASN A 122 3.31 9.22 -1.31
C ASN A 122 4.71 9.14 -1.96
N PRO A 123 5.42 8.00 -1.85
CA PRO A 123 6.79 7.88 -2.35
C PRO A 123 6.85 7.90 -3.89
N THR A 124 5.76 7.60 -4.59
CA THR A 124 5.71 7.57 -6.05
C THR A 124 5.58 8.96 -6.69
N SER A 125 5.16 9.97 -5.91
CA SER A 125 4.98 11.34 -6.40
C SER A 125 6.28 12.11 -6.60
N TYR A 126 7.39 11.62 -6.04
CA TYR A 126 8.67 12.31 -6.07
C TYR A 126 9.36 12.16 -7.44
N TYR A 127 9.84 13.27 -8.01
CA TYR A 127 10.37 13.32 -9.38
C TYR A 127 11.61 12.44 -9.64
N LEU A 128 12.40 12.10 -8.60
CA LEU A 128 13.53 11.17 -8.75
C LEU A 128 13.12 9.70 -8.73
N VAL A 129 11.87 9.38 -8.37
CA VAL A 129 11.38 8.01 -8.31
C VAL A 129 10.90 7.62 -9.71
N PRO A 130 11.56 6.64 -10.36
CA PRO A 130 11.14 6.17 -11.67
C PRO A 130 9.82 5.40 -11.60
N GLN A 131 9.23 5.13 -12.76
CA GLN A 131 8.04 4.30 -12.82
C GLN A 131 8.40 2.84 -12.56
N HIS A 132 7.62 2.19 -11.71
CA HIS A 132 7.77 0.77 -11.36
C HIS A 132 6.51 0.02 -11.82
N ARG A 133 6.71 -1.10 -12.52
CA ARG A 133 5.64 -2.01 -12.94
C ARG A 133 5.96 -3.41 -12.45
N MET A 134 5.03 -4.00 -11.72
CA MET A 134 5.11 -5.39 -11.25
C MET A 134 4.73 -6.30 -12.41
N LEU A 135 5.59 -7.26 -12.73
CA LEU A 135 5.35 -8.22 -13.80
C LEU A 135 4.65 -9.45 -13.24
N SER A 136 3.71 -10.00 -14.03
CA SER A 136 3.14 -11.32 -13.80
C SER A 136 4.19 -12.43 -13.96
N GLU A 137 3.93 -13.62 -13.44
CA GLU A 137 4.85 -14.76 -13.60
C GLU A 137 5.10 -15.09 -15.08
N LEU A 138 4.08 -14.98 -15.94
CA LEU A 138 4.22 -15.21 -17.38
C LEU A 138 5.13 -14.16 -18.05
N GLU A 139 4.99 -12.88 -17.70
CA GLU A 139 5.88 -11.83 -18.20
C GLU A 139 7.30 -11.99 -17.66
N LYS A 140 7.44 -12.38 -16.39
CA LYS A 140 8.72 -12.67 -15.75
C LYS A 140 9.46 -13.79 -16.48
N GLU A 141 8.80 -14.90 -16.80
CA GLU A 141 9.38 -15.99 -17.59
C GLU A 141 9.84 -15.52 -18.98
N GLN A 142 9.05 -14.69 -19.66
CA GLN A 142 9.42 -14.12 -20.95
C GLN A 142 10.65 -13.21 -20.87
N VAL A 143 10.75 -12.37 -19.82
CA VAL A 143 11.91 -11.50 -19.60
C VAL A 143 13.16 -12.33 -19.30
N LEU A 144 13.06 -13.32 -18.41
CA LEU A 144 14.19 -14.21 -18.09
C LEU A 144 14.69 -14.95 -19.33
N LYS A 145 13.77 -15.46 -20.17
CA LYS A 145 14.10 -16.11 -21.44
C LYS A 145 14.78 -15.14 -22.42
N ARG A 146 14.26 -13.92 -22.56
CA ARG A 146 14.84 -12.88 -23.42
C ARG A 146 16.25 -12.49 -22.98
N LEU A 147 16.48 -12.40 -21.67
CA LEU A 147 17.79 -12.07 -21.09
C LEU A 147 18.72 -13.28 -21.00
N SER A 148 18.23 -14.50 -21.25
CA SER A 148 18.97 -15.76 -21.01
C SER A 148 19.57 -15.80 -19.60
N ALA A 149 18.80 -15.31 -18.62
CA ALA A 149 19.24 -15.14 -17.23
C ALA A 149 18.37 -15.96 -16.28
N GLN A 150 18.94 -16.30 -15.12
CA GLN A 150 18.23 -16.92 -14.00
C GLN A 150 17.87 -15.87 -12.95
N GLU A 151 16.83 -16.12 -12.16
CA GLU A 151 16.32 -15.17 -11.16
C GLU A 151 17.41 -14.65 -10.20
N HIS A 152 18.29 -15.55 -9.74
CA HIS A 152 19.34 -15.19 -8.79
C HIS A 152 20.40 -14.23 -9.36
N GLN A 153 20.48 -14.11 -10.68
CA GLN A 153 21.41 -13.22 -11.39
C GLN A 153 20.86 -11.79 -11.50
N LEU A 154 19.57 -11.61 -11.23
CA LEU A 154 18.94 -10.30 -11.31
C LEU A 154 19.32 -9.43 -10.11
N PRO A 155 19.50 -8.11 -10.31
CA PRO A 155 19.66 -7.18 -9.19
C PRO A 155 18.45 -7.25 -8.26
N ARG A 156 18.70 -7.19 -6.96
CA ARG A 156 17.69 -7.37 -5.92
C ARG A 156 17.14 -6.03 -5.44
N ILE A 157 15.89 -6.02 -5.01
CA ILE A 157 15.27 -4.92 -4.26
C ILE A 157 14.59 -5.49 -3.03
N SER A 158 14.79 -4.84 -1.89
CA SER A 158 14.22 -5.29 -0.63
C SER A 158 12.71 -5.10 -0.64
N PRO A 159 11.93 -6.04 -0.09
CA PRO A 159 10.50 -5.83 0.12
C PRO A 159 10.19 -4.73 1.15
N ASP A 160 11.18 -4.32 1.97
CA ASP A 160 11.10 -3.16 2.86
C ASP A 160 11.27 -1.82 2.13
N ASP A 161 11.65 -1.82 0.84
CA ASP A 161 11.76 -0.61 0.04
C ASP A 161 10.41 0.15 0.04
N PRO A 162 10.40 1.48 0.23
CA PRO A 162 9.16 2.27 0.29
C PRO A 162 8.24 2.05 -0.91
N ILE A 163 8.79 1.85 -2.11
CA ILE A 163 8.02 1.61 -3.32
C ILE A 163 7.43 0.20 -3.32
N MET A 164 8.22 -0.81 -2.93
CA MET A 164 7.72 -2.19 -2.84
C MET A 164 6.60 -2.31 -1.82
N ARG A 165 6.75 -1.61 -0.69
CA ARG A 165 5.73 -1.53 0.33
C ARG A 165 4.49 -0.75 -0.13
N TRP A 166 4.65 0.35 -0.86
CA TRP A 166 3.52 1.09 -1.42
C TRP A 166 2.63 0.19 -2.29
N TYR A 167 3.24 -0.58 -3.19
CA TYR A 167 2.53 -1.49 -4.09
C TYR A 167 2.17 -2.86 -3.46
N GLY A 168 2.64 -3.17 -2.25
CA GLY A 168 2.35 -4.45 -1.59
C GLY A 168 2.96 -5.66 -2.33
N VAL A 169 4.16 -5.47 -2.87
CA VAL A 169 4.83 -6.48 -3.72
C VAL A 169 5.25 -7.69 -2.90
N LYS A 170 4.93 -8.89 -3.39
CA LYS A 170 5.36 -10.13 -2.77
C LYS A 170 6.82 -10.47 -3.15
N PRO A 171 7.59 -11.09 -2.24
CA PRO A 171 8.89 -11.65 -2.61
C PRO A 171 8.78 -12.61 -3.80
N GLY A 172 9.77 -12.59 -4.69
CA GLY A 172 9.81 -13.36 -5.93
C GLY A 172 9.22 -12.65 -7.16
N THR A 173 8.52 -11.53 -6.97
CA THR A 173 8.00 -10.72 -8.09
C THR A 173 9.12 -9.96 -8.80
N LEU A 174 9.08 -9.98 -10.13
CA LEU A 174 9.99 -9.20 -10.98
C LEU A 174 9.41 -7.80 -11.22
N ILE A 175 10.21 -6.77 -10.97
CA ILE A 175 9.81 -5.37 -11.18
C ILE A 175 10.55 -4.80 -12.38
N GLN A 176 9.78 -4.26 -13.31
CA GLN A 176 10.27 -3.42 -14.40
C GLN A 176 10.35 -1.97 -13.94
N ILE A 177 11.51 -1.34 -14.11
CA ILE A 177 11.77 0.05 -13.76
C ILE A 177 12.03 0.83 -15.04
N ILE A 178 11.21 1.84 -15.30
CA ILE A 178 11.30 2.68 -16.50
C ILE A 178 11.87 4.04 -16.09
N ARG A 179 13.07 4.34 -16.58
CA ARG A 179 13.78 5.60 -16.35
C ARG A 179 13.82 6.41 -17.63
N LYS A 180 13.23 7.60 -17.60
CA LYS A 180 13.35 8.57 -18.69
C LYS A 180 14.76 9.16 -18.69
N SER A 181 15.41 9.13 -19.84
CA SER A 181 16.70 9.77 -20.09
C SER A 181 16.56 10.77 -21.23
N ASP A 182 17.09 11.96 -21.04
CA ASP A 182 17.07 13.02 -22.05
C ASP A 182 17.85 12.64 -23.31
N VAL A 183 18.81 11.72 -23.20
CA VAL A 183 19.71 11.33 -24.30
C VAL A 183 19.20 10.13 -25.10
N VAL A 184 18.66 9.12 -24.41
CA VAL A 184 18.36 7.80 -25.00
C VAL A 184 16.85 7.49 -24.99
N GLY A 185 16.05 8.33 -24.34
CA GLY A 185 14.63 8.06 -24.09
C GLY A 185 14.45 7.10 -22.91
N ASP A 186 13.53 6.15 -23.04
CA ASP A 186 13.15 5.25 -21.94
C ASP A 186 14.16 4.10 -21.78
N ASN A 187 14.83 4.07 -20.63
CA ASN A 187 15.70 2.97 -20.23
C ASN A 187 14.95 2.02 -19.28
N ILE A 188 14.91 0.74 -19.65
CA ILE A 188 14.22 -0.31 -18.90
C ILE A 188 15.23 -1.13 -18.09
N TYR A 189 15.00 -1.21 -16.79
CA TYR A 189 15.76 -2.05 -15.86
C TYR A 189 14.83 -3.08 -15.21
N TYR A 190 15.39 -4.20 -14.75
CA TYR A 190 14.66 -5.24 -14.04
C TYR A 190 15.29 -5.50 -12.67
N ARG A 191 14.46 -5.64 -11.63
CA ARG A 191 14.90 -6.03 -10.28
C ARG A 191 13.96 -7.07 -9.67
N LEU A 192 14.52 -8.03 -8.95
CA LEU A 192 13.75 -9.06 -8.24
C LEU A 192 13.49 -8.63 -6.79
N CYS A 193 12.24 -8.70 -6.34
CA CYS A 193 11.89 -8.48 -4.93
C CYS A 193 12.33 -9.69 -4.08
N CYS A 194 13.19 -9.49 -3.07
CA CYS A 194 13.61 -10.58 -2.19
C CYS A 194 14.12 -10.10 -0.82
#